data_AF-A0A6B0SUA2-F1
#
_entry.id   AF-A0A6B0SUA2-F1
#
_cell.length_a   1.000
_cell.length_b   1.000
_cell.length_c   1.000
_cell.angle_alpha   90.00
_cell.angle_beta   90.00
_cell.angle_gamma   90.00
#
_symmetry.space_group_name_H-M   'P 1'
#
loop_
_entity.id
_entity.type
_entity.pdbx_description
1 polymer ?
#
loop_
_entity_poly.entity_id
_entity_poly.type
_entity_poly.pdbx_seq_one_letter_code
_entity_poly.pdbx_strand_id
1 'polypeptide(L)' 'MTSTRERVVWALVFGLPVGAGVGLATARMSGAGLADPLVVGAAVGFAAAVAGLLFGVTSVNQPEDGAPDLE' A
#
# COMPACT_ATOMS: atom_id res chain seq x y z
N MET A 1 -7.73 -4.58 17.80
CA MET A 1 -6.91 -3.77 16.87
C MET A 1 -6.15 -4.72 15.97
N THR A 2 -6.11 -4.45 14.66
CA THR A 2 -5.26 -5.19 13.72
C THR A 2 -3.79 -5.00 14.10
N SER A 3 -3.07 -6.10 14.28
CA SER A 3 -1.62 -6.06 14.58
C SER A 3 -0.82 -5.43 13.44
N THR A 4 0.40 -4.95 13.70
CA THR A 4 1.30 -4.40 12.65
C THR A 4 1.51 -5.41 11.52
N ARG A 5 1.66 -6.70 11.86
CA ARG A 5 1.79 -7.78 10.88
C ARG A 5 0.56 -7.87 9.97
N GLU A 6 -0.63 -7.77 10.56
CA GLU A 6 -1.89 -7.84 9.84
C GLU A 6 -2.11 -6.62 8.94
N ARG A 7 -1.72 -5.42 9.39
CA ARG A 7 -1.72 -4.20 8.57
C ARG A 7 -0.81 -4.34 7.34
N VAL A 8 0.38 -4.92 7.50
CA VAL A 8 1.31 -5.20 6.39
C VAL A 8 0.72 -6.22 5.43
N VAL A 9 0.09 -7.28 5.94
CA VAL A 9 -0.58 -8.28 5.08
C VAL A 9 -1.70 -7.63 4.26
N TRP A 10 -2.54 -6.78 4.88
CA TRP A 10 -3.58 -6.05 4.17
C TRP A 10 -3.02 -5.08 3.13
N ALA A 11 -1.96 -4.34 3.48
CA ALA A 11 -1.27 -3.45 2.56
C ALA A 11 -0.73 -4.19 1.33
N LEU A 12 -0.19 -5.41 1.50
CA LEU A 12 0.27 -6.24 0.40
C LEU A 12 -0.90 -6.79 -0.43
N VAL A 13 -1.92 -7.36 0.21
CA VAL A 13 -3.07 -7.99 -0.46
C VAL A 13 -3.81 -7.00 -1.35
N PHE A 14 -3.91 -5.73 -0.94
CA PHE A 14 -4.59 -4.70 -1.73
C PHE A 14 -3.65 -3.87 -2.60
N GLY A 15 -2.42 -3.60 -2.16
CA GLY A 15 -1.47 -2.77 -2.90
C GLY A 15 -0.93 -3.44 -4.16
N LEU A 16 -0.57 -4.72 -4.08
CA LEU A 16 0.02 -5.46 -5.22
C LEU A 16 -0.91 -5.55 -6.44
N PRO A 17 -2.19 -5.96 -6.30
CA PRO A 17 -3.11 -6.02 -7.43
C PRO A 17 -3.37 -4.66 -8.08
N VAL A 18 -3.48 -3.59 -7.27
CA VAL A 18 -3.65 -2.23 -7.79
C VAL A 18 -2.43 -1.79 -8.58
N GLY A 19 -1.23 -1.99 -8.03
CA GLY A 19 0.01 -1.69 -8.75
C GLY A 19 0.14 -2.46 -10.06
N ALA A 20 -0.17 -3.76 -10.06
CA ALA A 20 -0.16 -4.57 -11.28
C ALA A 20 -1.16 -4.07 -12.34
N GLY A 21 -2.38 -3.70 -11.92
CA GLY A 21 -3.39 -3.12 -12.82
C GLY A 21 -2.94 -1.79 -13.43
N VAL A 22 -2.34 -0.92 -12.62
CA VAL A 22 -1.79 0.36 -13.09
C VAL A 22 -0.63 0.13 -14.06
N GLY A 23 0.32 -0.75 -13.73
CA GLY A 23 1.43 -1.08 -14.63
C GLY A 23 0.95 -1.60 -15.98
N LEU A 24 -0.01 -2.52 -15.99
CA LEU A 24 -0.60 -3.03 -17.23
C LEU A 24 -1.28 -1.93 -18.04
N ALA A 25 -2.03 -1.04 -17.38
CA ALA A 25 -2.66 0.10 -18.02
C ALA A 25 -1.61 1.07 -18.61
N THR A 26 -0.55 1.37 -17.86
CA THR A 26 0.57 2.20 -18.33
C THR A 26 1.23 1.60 -19.57
N ALA A 27 1.55 0.30 -19.55
CA ALA A 27 2.15 -0.39 -20.70
C ALA A 27 1.24 -0.33 -21.93
N ARG A 28 -0.07 -0.54 -21.74
CA ARG A 28 -1.08 -0.44 -22.82
C ARG A 28 -1.18 0.97 -23.40
N MET A 29 -1.13 2.00 -22.57
CA MET A 29 -1.30 3.40 -22.99
C MET A 29 -0.04 3.97 -23.65
N SER A 30 1.15 3.60 -23.16
CA SER A 30 2.42 4.09 -23.70
C SER A 30 2.95 3.26 -24.87
N GLY A 31 2.42 2.05 -25.09
CA GLY A 31 2.98 1.08 -26.04
C GLY A 31 4.33 0.52 -25.60
N ALA A 32 4.75 0.77 -24.37
CA ALA A 32 6.02 0.30 -23.82
C ALA A 32 5.94 -1.16 -23.34
N GLY A 33 7.10 -1.79 -23.20
CA GLY A 33 7.21 -3.14 -22.64
C GLY A 33 6.90 -3.17 -21.14
N LEU A 34 6.52 -4.33 -20.61
CA LEU A 34 6.23 -4.51 -19.17
C LEU A 34 7.45 -4.25 -18.27
N ALA A 35 8.67 -4.42 -18.81
CA ALA A 35 9.92 -4.15 -18.12
C ALA A 35 10.39 -2.70 -18.28
N ASP A 36 9.64 -1.86 -18.99
CA ASP A 36 9.99 -0.45 -19.15
C ASP A 36 10.02 0.26 -17.78
N PRO A 37 11.07 1.04 -17.47
CA PRO A 37 11.19 1.74 -16.19
C PRO A 37 9.96 2.58 -15.83
N LEU A 38 9.29 3.18 -16.82
CA LEU A 38 8.07 3.95 -16.61
C LEU A 38 6.92 3.06 -16.11
N VAL A 39 6.75 1.90 -16.74
CA VAL A 39 5.70 0.92 -16.39
C VAL A 39 5.95 0.35 -15.00
N VAL A 40 7.19 -0.04 -14.71
CA VAL A 40 7.58 -0.55 -13.41
C VAL A 40 7.42 0.52 -12.34
N GLY A 41 7.85 1.76 -12.62
CA GLY A 41 7.68 2.89 -11.73
C GLY A 41 6.22 3.20 -11.42
N ALA A 42 5.35 3.18 -12.42
CA ALA A 42 3.91 3.37 -12.23
C ALA A 42 3.30 2.25 -11.36
N ALA A 43 3.66 1.00 -11.63
CA ALA A 43 3.16 -0.16 -10.88
C ALA A 43 3.59 -0.11 -9.40
N VAL A 44 4.90 0.08 -9.15
CA VAL A 44 5.46 0.11 -7.80
C VAL A 44 4.98 1.35 -7.04
N GLY A 45 4.95 2.51 -7.70
CA GLY A 45 4.51 3.77 -7.09
C GLY A 45 3.06 3.71 -6.61
N PHE A 46 2.15 3.18 -7.44
CA PHE A 46 0.76 3.01 -7.04
C PHE A 46 0.57 1.95 -5.95
N ALA A 47 1.29 0.82 -6.04
CA ALA A 47 1.25 -0.19 -4.98
C ALA A 47 1.68 0.40 -3.62
N ALA A 48 2.77 1.17 -3.61
CA ALA A 48 3.28 1.84 -2.41
C ALA A 48 2.31 2.90 -1.88
N ALA A 49 1.69 3.70 -2.76
CA ALA A 49 0.70 4.70 -2.36
C ALA A 49 -0.52 4.08 -1.68
N VAL A 50 -1.06 2.99 -2.24
CA VAL A 50 -2.20 2.26 -1.65
C VAL A 50 -1.80 1.60 -0.33
N ALA A 51 -0.62 0.97 -0.28
CA ALA A 51 -0.10 0.38 0.95
C ALA A 51 0.07 1.43 2.06
N GLY A 52 0.64 2.60 1.74
CA GLY A 52 0.80 3.71 2.67
C GLY A 52 -0.54 4.28 3.15
N LEU A 53 -1.52 4.39 2.26
CA LEU A 53 -2.88 4.82 2.61
C LEU A 53 -3.54 3.84 3.59
N LEU A 54 -3.46 2.54 3.33
CA LEU A 54 -4.03 1.51 4.21
C LEU A 54 -3.35 1.49 5.57
N PHE A 55 -2.02 1.65 5.59
CA PHE A 55 -1.28 1.75 6.85
C PHE A 55 -1.69 3.00 7.63
N GLY A 56 -1.81 4.15 6.95
CA GLY A 56 -2.29 5.41 7.53
C GLY A 56 -3.68 5.26 8.14
N VAL A 57 -4.68 4.80 7.36
CA VAL A 57 -6.06 4.63 7.83
C VAL A 57 -6.15 3.68 9.02
N THR A 58 -5.37 2.60 9.02
CA THR A 58 -5.39 1.62 10.13
C THR A 58 -4.62 2.08 11.38
N SER A 59 -3.90 3.21 11.31
CA SER A 59 -3.13 3.78 12.42
C SER A 59 -3.90 4.83 13.22
N VAL A 60 -4.94 5.46 12.67
CA VAL A 60 -5.70 6.56 13.30
C VAL A 60 -6.54 6.12 14.52
N ASN A 61 -6.79 4.81 14.69
CA ASN A 61 -7.57 4.25 15.80
C ASN A 61 -6.73 3.38 16.76
N GLN A 62 -5.51 3.80 17.08
CA GLN A 62 -4.78 3.20 18.21
C GLN A 62 -5.30 3.89 19.49
N PRO A 63 -6.01 3.21 20.42
CA PRO A 63 -6.10 3.74 21.77
C PRO A 63 -4.67 3.85 22.30
N GLU A 64 -4.45 4.94 23.01
CA GLU A 64 -3.21 5.19 23.71
C GLU A 64 -3.08 4.15 24.82
N ASP A 65 -2.50 3.00 24.49
CA ASP A 65 -2.04 2.03 25.48
C ASP A 65 -0.87 2.70 26.25
N GLY A 66 -1.15 3.43 27.34
CA GLY A 66 -0.08 3.85 28.25
C GLY A 66 -0.24 5.12 29.08
N ALA A 67 -1.43 5.54 29.51
CA ALA A 67 -1.50 6.31 30.75
C ALA A 67 -1.46 5.31 31.91
N PRO A 68 -0.38 5.22 32.73
CA PRO A 68 -0.48 4.50 33.99
C PRO A 68 -1.53 5.24 34.83
N ASP A 69 -2.58 4.52 35.22
CA ASP A 69 -3.51 4.97 36.24
C ASP A 69 -2.70 5.21 37.52
N LEU A 70 -2.36 6.47 37.80
CA LEU A 70 -1.76 6.88 39.06
C LEU A 70 -2.90 6.98 40.09
N GLU A 71 -3.12 5.89 40.83
CA GLU A 71 -3.85 5.90 42.11
C GLU A 71 -3.10 6.70 43.18
#